data_AF-A0A968MTT5-F1
#
_entry.id   AF-A0A968MTT5-F1
#
_cell.length_a   1.000
_cell.length_b   1.000
_cell.length_c   1.000
_cell.angle_alpha   90.00
_cell.angle_beta   90.00
_cell.angle_gamma   90.00
#
_symmetry.space_group_name_H-M   'P 1'
#
loop_
_entity.id
_entity.type
_entity.pdbx_description
1 polymer ?
#
loop_
_entity_poly.entity_id
_entity_poly.type
_entity_poly.pdbx_seq_one_letter_code
_entity_poly.pdbx_strand_id
1 'polypeptide(L)'
;MLTGTNRAKSEVEVRTNPIAVTGTDSLKMILEKIPAQEEIFWLKWTTDREGSQNNGFPLPDNETIQEIKAFCGQKGLILHVLN
;
A
#
# COMPACT_ATOMS: atom_id res chain seq x y z
N MET A 1 -21.41 6.10 -7.82
CA MET A 1 -21.18 6.23 -9.28
C MET A 1 -19.73 6.62 -9.48
N LEU A 2 -18.86 5.69 -9.91
CA LEU A 2 -17.60 6.06 -10.54
C LEU A 2 -17.92 6.33 -12.00
N THR A 3 -17.97 7.60 -12.40
CA THR A 3 -18.02 8.00 -13.81
C THR A 3 -16.64 7.79 -14.42
N GLY A 4 -16.31 6.52 -14.70
CA GLY A 4 -15.20 6.14 -15.56
C GLY A 4 -15.74 5.90 -16.97
N THR A 5 -15.24 6.66 -17.94
CA THR A 5 -15.56 6.52 -19.36
C THR A 5 -15.31 5.10 -19.84
N ASN A 6 -16.37 4.32 -20.05
CA ASN A 6 -16.35 3.03 -20.77
C ASN A 6 -16.08 3.28 -22.26
N ARG A 7 -14.82 3.54 -22.60
CA ARG A 7 -14.35 3.51 -23.99
C ARG A 7 -13.47 2.28 -24.16
N ALA A 8 -13.68 1.55 -25.26
CA ALA A 8 -12.78 0.50 -25.68
C ALA A 8 -11.38 1.09 -25.91
N LYS A 9 -10.40 0.67 -25.10
CA LYS A 9 -9.00 1.07 -25.22
C LYS A 9 -8.33 0.20 -26.28
N SER A 10 -7.51 0.82 -27.13
CA SER A 10 -6.71 0.06 -28.11
C SER A 10 -5.53 -0.64 -27.42
N GLU A 11 -5.02 -1.73 -28.01
CA GLU A 11 -3.86 -2.47 -27.46
C GLU A 11 -2.63 -1.55 -27.26
N VAL A 12 -2.43 -0.61 -28.18
CA VAL A 12 -1.38 0.40 -28.11
C VAL A 12 -1.55 1.28 -26.87
N GLU A 13 -2.78 1.73 -26.60
CA GLU A 13 -3.12 2.59 -25.45
C GLU A 13 -2.89 1.89 -24.11
N VAL A 14 -3.13 0.58 -24.04
CA VAL A 14 -2.83 -0.25 -22.86
C VAL A 14 -1.32 -0.43 -22.67
N ARG A 15 -0.56 -0.58 -23.76
CA ARG A 15 0.91 -0.74 -23.70
C ARG A 15 1.64 0.57 -23.40
N THR A 16 1.13 1.72 -23.83
CA THR A 16 1.76 3.04 -23.63
C THR A 16 1.34 3.77 -22.37
N ASN A 17 0.20 3.42 -21.77
CA ASN A 17 -0.18 3.84 -20.42
C ASN A 17 -0.02 2.64 -19.50
N PRO A 18 1.20 2.35 -18.97
CA PRO A 18 1.30 1.46 -17.85
C PRO A 18 0.43 2.08 -16.76
N ILE A 19 -0.68 1.40 -16.42
CA ILE A 19 -1.34 1.63 -15.15
C ILE A 19 -0.27 1.22 -14.15
N ALA A 20 0.53 2.20 -13.71
CA ALA A 20 1.40 2.04 -12.58
C ALA A 20 0.45 1.83 -11.42
N VAL A 21 0.10 0.57 -11.15
CA VAL A 21 -0.44 0.21 -9.85
C VAL A 21 0.73 0.48 -8.93
N THR A 22 0.76 1.70 -8.40
CA THR A 22 1.79 2.14 -7.46
C THR A 22 1.77 1.17 -6.28
N GLY A 23 2.89 0.95 -5.61
CA GLY A 23 2.95 0.04 -4.46
C GLY A 23 1.84 0.32 -3.43
N THR A 24 1.48 1.59 -3.29
CA THR A 24 0.37 2.11 -2.48
C THR A 24 -1.02 1.69 -2.96
N ASP A 25 -1.30 1.70 -4.27
CA ASP A 25 -2.61 1.26 -4.79
C ASP A 25 -2.81 -0.24 -4.62
N SER A 26 -1.75 -1.03 -4.86
CA SER A 26 -1.76 -2.49 -4.62
C SER A 26 -2.02 -2.80 -3.15
N LEU A 27 -1.35 -2.06 -2.26
CA LEU A 27 -1.52 -2.20 -0.82
C LEU A 27 -2.96 -1.85 -0.39
N LYS A 28 -3.51 -0.73 -0.87
CA LYS A 28 -4.90 -0.35 -0.58
C LYS A 28 -5.88 -1.44 -1.01
N MET A 29 -5.71 -2.03 -2.21
CA MET A 29 -6.53 -3.15 -2.67
C MET A 29 -6.48 -4.38 -1.77
N ILE A 30 -5.34 -4.65 -1.13
CA ILE A 30 -5.21 -5.74 -0.15
C ILE A 30 -5.92 -5.36 1.14
N LEU A 31 -5.71 -4.14 1.64
CA LEU A 31 -6.35 -3.62 2.85
C LEU A 31 -7.88 -3.61 2.73
N GLU A 32 -8.44 -3.40 1.53
CA GLU A 32 -9.90 -3.49 1.29
C GLU A 32 -10.50 -4.87 1.56
N LYS A 33 -9.69 -5.93 1.52
CA LYS A 33 -10.16 -7.30 1.74
C LYS A 33 -10.17 -7.68 3.22
N ILE A 34 -9.58 -6.85 4.08
CA ILE A 34 -9.51 -7.09 5.52
C ILE A 34 -10.83 -6.64 6.16
N PRO A 35 -11.44 -7.46 7.04
CA PRO A 35 -12.62 -7.05 7.80
C PRO A 35 -12.38 -5.77 8.61
N ALA A 36 -13.44 -4.98 8.82
CA ALA A 36 -13.36 -3.82 9.70
C ALA A 36 -13.04 -4.24 11.15
N GLN A 37 -12.46 -3.32 11.93
CA GLN A 37 -12.01 -3.49 13.33
C GLN A 37 -10.76 -4.35 13.52
N GLU A 38 -10.08 -4.74 12.44
CA GLU A 38 -8.79 -5.42 12.50
C GLU A 38 -7.63 -4.44 12.75
N GLU A 39 -6.62 -4.93 13.47
CA GLU A 39 -5.39 -4.21 13.77
C GLU A 39 -4.25 -4.69 12.86
N ILE A 40 -3.55 -3.75 12.24
CA ILE A 40 -2.47 -3.99 11.29
C ILE A 40 -1.18 -3.43 11.86
N PHE A 41 -0.15 -4.26 11.92
CA PHE A 41 1.16 -3.89 12.45
C PHE A 41 2.20 -3.84 11.33
N TRP A 42 2.72 -2.64 11.08
CA TRP A 42 3.87 -2.43 10.23
C TRP A 42 5.13 -2.41 11.07
N LEU A 43 5.97 -3.41 10.85
CA LEU A 43 7.24 -3.59 11.54
C LEU A 43 8.35 -3.05 10.67
N LYS A 44 9.14 -2.13 11.21
CA LYS A 44 10.47 -1.88 10.66
C LYS A 44 11.34 -3.09 10.95
N TRP A 45 11.81 -3.78 9.91
CA TRP A 45 12.77 -4.86 10.13
C TRP A 45 14.16 -4.24 10.26
N THR A 46 14.71 -4.19 11.47
CA THR A 46 16.14 -3.92 11.69
C THR A 46 16.88 -5.24 11.89
N THR A 47 17.88 -5.51 11.07
CA THR A 47 18.80 -6.64 11.26
C THR A 47 19.84 -6.28 12.31
N ASP A 48 19.43 -6.14 13.56
CA ASP A 48 20.37 -5.95 14.68
C ASP A 48 20.94 -7.28 15.20
N ARG A 49 20.59 -8.42 14.57
CA ARG A 49 21.29 -9.68 14.78
C ARG A 49 22.61 -9.66 14.02
N GLU A 50 23.68 -9.43 14.78
CA GLU A 50 25.09 -9.53 14.39
C GLU A 50 25.32 -10.57 13.29
N GLY A 51 25.73 -10.12 12.10
CA GLY A 51 26.32 -10.98 11.07
C GLY A 51 25.64 -11.04 9.70
N SER A 52 24.46 -10.43 9.51
CA SER A 52 23.80 -10.42 8.19
C SER A 52 23.83 -9.02 7.58
N GLN A 53 24.68 -8.81 6.56
CA GLN A 53 24.67 -7.61 5.70
C GLN A 53 23.43 -7.59 4.78
N ASN A 54 22.21 -7.65 5.33
CA ASN A 54 21.02 -7.65 4.51
C ASN A 54 20.05 -6.56 4.94
N ASN A 55 20.07 -5.48 4.14
CA ASN A 55 18.96 -4.59 3.81
C ASN A 55 17.69 -4.85 4.62
N GLY A 56 17.60 -4.26 5.81
CA GLY A 56 16.33 -4.13 6.51
C GLY A 56 15.33 -3.45 5.57
N PHE A 57 14.07 -3.91 5.55
CA PHE A 57 13.04 -3.26 4.76
C PHE A 57 12.73 -1.91 5.41
N PRO A 58 13.11 -0.77 4.78
CA PRO A 58 12.79 0.52 5.33
C PRO A 58 11.27 0.69 5.30
N LEU A 59 10.75 1.34 6.34
CA LEU A 59 9.37 1.83 6.27
C LEU A 59 9.27 2.86 5.13
N PRO A 60 8.09 2.98 4.50
CA PRO A 60 7.82 4.08 3.56
C PRO A 60 8.05 5.44 4.20
N ASP A 61 8.12 6.48 3.38
CA ASP A 61 8.16 7.84 3.91
C ASP A 61 6.90 8.18 4.74
N ASN A 62 7.00 9.25 5.54
CA ASN A 62 5.91 9.63 6.43
C ASN A 62 4.64 10.02 5.66
N GLU A 63 4.77 10.60 4.45
CA GLU A 63 3.62 10.95 3.61
C GLU A 63 2.81 9.71 3.22
N THR A 64 3.49 8.67 2.73
CA THR A 64 2.89 7.38 2.41
C THR A 64 2.26 6.72 3.64
N ILE A 65 2.94 6.76 4.79
CA ILE A 65 2.40 6.21 6.05
C ILE A 65 1.10 6.92 6.44
N GLN A 66 1.04 8.25 6.38
CA GLN A 66 -0.17 8.99 6.72
C GLN A 66 -1.30 8.71 5.74
N GLU A 67 -0.99 8.59 4.45
CA GLU A 67 -1.97 8.26 3.41
C GLU A 67 -2.62 6.88 3.68
N ILE A 68 -1.80 5.86 3.97
CA ILE A 68 -2.29 4.52 4.26
C ILE A 68 -3.03 4.49 5.61
N LYS A 69 -2.58 5.23 6.62
CA LYS A 69 -3.28 5.35 7.90
C LYS A 69 -4.66 5.97 7.73
N ALA A 70 -4.79 7.01 6.91
CA ALA A 70 -6.07 7.62 6.57
C ALA A 70 -6.99 6.63 5.83
N PHE A 71 -6.43 5.86 4.89
CA PHE A 71 -7.17 4.81 4.17
C PHE A 71 -7.68 3.72 5.13
N CYS A 72 -6.83 3.22 6.02
CA CYS A 72 -7.22 2.26 7.05
C CYS A 72 -8.36 2.81 7.93
N GLY A 73 -8.28 4.07 8.37
CA GLY A 73 -9.33 4.72 9.14
C GLY A 73 -10.69 4.76 8.43
N GLN A 74 -10.71 5.03 7.12
CA GLN A 74 -11.94 4.99 6.32
C GLN A 74 -12.56 3.58 6.22
N LYS A 75 -11.75 2.53 6.35
CA LYS A 75 -12.17 1.13 6.32
C LYS A 75 -12.44 0.55 7.71
N GLY A 76 -12.29 1.35 8.77
CA GLY A 76 -12.41 0.90 10.16
C GLY A 76 -11.26 0.00 10.61
N LEU A 77 -10.11 0.07 9.92
CA LEU A 77 -8.87 -0.63 10.28
C LEU A 77 -7.98 0.28 11.13
N ILE A 78 -7.20 -0.31 12.03
CA ILE A 78 -6.25 0.42 12.86
C ILE A 78 -4.83 0.06 12.42
N LEU A 79 -4.08 1.03 11.89
CA LEU A 79 -2.67 0.85 11.52
C LEU A 79 -1.73 1.30 12.63
N HIS A 80 -0.94 0.36 13.15
CA HIS A 80 0.17 0.56 14.06
C HIS A 80 1.49 0.50 13.29
N VAL A 81 2.30 1.55 13.40
CA VAL A 81 3.67 1.57 12.86
C VAL A 81 4.62 1.42 14.04
N LEU A 82 5.35 0.31 14.06
CA LEU A 82 6.31 -0.04 15.11
C LEU A 82 7.72 0.13 14.56
N ASN A 83 8.51 0.91 15.30
CA ASN A 83 9.89 1.26 14.97
C ASN A 83 10.89 0.23 15.47
#